data_AF-A0A7C3UF06-F1
#
_entry.id   AF-A0A7C3UF06-F1
#
_cell.length_a   1.000
_cell.length_b   1.000
_cell.length_c   1.000
_cell.angle_alpha   90.00
_cell.angle_beta   90.00
_cell.angle_gamma   90.00
#
_symmetry.space_group_name_H-M   'P 1'
#
loop_
_entity.id
_entity.type
_entity.pdbx_description
1 polymer ?
#
loop_
_entity_poly.entity_id
_entity_poly.type
_entity_poly.pdbx_seq_one_letter_code
_entity_poly.pdbx_strand_id
1 'polypeptide(L)'
;PQNVVDNFQPDFDKRTQELYSKHLSEGIPRWERPNDGYWMEVWAQKACDNAEISDVGLSIIEGIYGRNGNAFFNGPGPGGTAQDFMTNVIIFGKNPFLVDIIGHWLGGHEPGNFGLFHIAKERGLVRTFNPSAIPIYIWENGTPKLTPLNSLERFSLETPYLRRNYGGQNEPQYHLVNEPYNYGPANAVESYGKTRTNTSKDEKPSVNIIGQNFPNPFNGSTNIEYTLLNDAYVTVEIYNSSGDRIDVLVSGWQKRGTHLVSWNASMRPSGIYFYLFKTSGFEKIGKMVLSR
;
A
#
# COMPACT_ATOMS: atom_id res chain seq x y z
N PRO A 1 21.28 1.50 -36.73
CA PRO A 1 20.30 1.93 -35.71
C PRO A 1 20.72 3.28 -35.12
N GLN A 2 19.83 4.27 -35.16
CA GLN A 2 20.05 5.58 -34.50
C GLN A 2 20.45 5.34 -33.03
N ASN A 3 21.41 6.09 -32.50
CA ASN A 3 21.82 5.93 -31.11
C ASN A 3 20.61 6.22 -30.23
N VAL A 4 20.24 5.31 -29.32
CA VAL A 4 19.05 5.47 -28.47
C VAL A 4 19.12 6.77 -27.64
N VAL A 5 20.34 7.23 -27.37
CA VAL A 5 20.64 8.51 -26.70
C VAL A 5 20.07 9.72 -27.46
N ASP A 6 19.95 9.66 -28.78
CA ASP A 6 19.43 10.76 -29.61
C ASP A 6 17.93 11.02 -29.35
N ASN A 7 17.21 10.06 -28.73
CA ASN A 7 15.79 10.19 -28.39
C ASN A 7 15.57 10.74 -26.97
N PHE A 8 16.63 11.01 -26.21
CA PHE A 8 16.50 11.50 -24.84
C PHE A 8 16.31 13.01 -24.85
N GLN A 9 15.61 13.53 -23.83
CA GLN A 9 15.50 14.98 -23.66
C GLN A 9 16.91 15.57 -23.43
N PRO A 10 17.22 16.76 -23.98
CA PRO A 10 18.56 17.35 -23.89
C PRO A 10 19.05 17.57 -22.44
N ASP A 11 18.13 17.69 -21.49
CA ASP A 11 18.40 17.91 -20.06
C ASP A 11 18.39 16.63 -19.22
N PHE A 12 18.16 15.46 -19.83
CA PHE A 12 17.99 14.19 -19.12
C PHE A 12 19.13 13.89 -18.13
N ASP A 13 20.38 14.02 -18.57
CA ASP A 13 21.55 13.67 -17.75
C ASP A 13 21.68 14.61 -16.54
N LYS A 14 21.58 15.93 -16.79
CA LYS A 14 21.60 16.95 -15.74
C LYS A 14 20.46 16.72 -14.73
N ARG A 15 19.23 16.55 -15.21
CA ARG A 15 18.05 16.36 -14.36
C ARG A 15 18.17 15.08 -13.52
N THR A 16 18.63 13.99 -14.14
CA THR A 16 18.78 12.71 -13.42
C THR A 16 19.89 12.77 -12.40
N GLN A 17 20.98 13.48 -12.68
CA GLN A 17 22.07 13.70 -11.73
C GLN A 17 21.61 14.52 -10.50
N GLU A 18 20.78 15.54 -10.72
CA GLU A 18 20.17 16.33 -9.64
C GLU A 18 19.27 15.47 -8.75
N LEU A 19 18.41 14.65 -9.36
CA LEU A 19 17.51 13.72 -8.64
C LEU A 19 18.29 12.65 -7.88
N TYR A 20 19.29 12.04 -8.51
CA TYR A 20 20.17 11.06 -7.84
C TYR A 20 20.87 11.68 -6.63
N SER A 21 21.42 12.89 -6.78
CA SER A 21 22.11 13.58 -5.68
C SER A 21 21.16 13.90 -4.53
N LYS A 22 19.93 14.31 -4.84
CA LYS A 22 18.86 14.54 -3.86
C LYS A 22 18.53 13.25 -3.10
N HIS A 23 18.18 12.17 -3.81
CA HIS A 23 17.80 10.89 -3.21
C HIS A 23 18.92 10.25 -2.39
N LEU A 24 20.18 10.40 -2.83
CA LEU A 24 21.34 9.99 -2.06
C LEU A 24 21.44 10.78 -0.74
N SER A 25 21.20 12.09 -0.78
CA SER A 25 21.22 12.95 0.43
C SER A 25 20.06 12.69 1.39
N GLU A 26 18.91 12.24 0.88
CA GLU A 26 17.74 11.84 1.67
C GLU A 26 17.89 10.43 2.30
N GLY A 27 18.96 9.71 1.94
CA GLY A 27 19.25 8.40 2.49
C GLY A 27 18.33 7.31 1.96
N ILE A 28 17.84 7.43 0.71
CA ILE A 28 17.11 6.33 0.06
C ILE A 28 18.01 5.08 0.06
N PRO A 29 17.55 3.95 0.63
CA PRO A 29 18.41 2.78 0.75
C PRO A 29 18.92 2.26 -0.59
N ARG A 30 20.16 1.76 -0.60
CA ARG A 30 20.86 1.13 -1.73
C ARG A 30 21.27 2.11 -2.84
N TRP A 31 20.86 3.38 -2.80
CA TRP A 31 21.29 4.42 -3.74
C TRP A 31 22.75 4.83 -3.53
N GLU A 32 23.32 4.54 -2.37
CA GLU A 32 24.73 4.74 -2.05
C GLU A 32 25.69 3.79 -2.80
N ARG A 33 25.16 2.86 -3.61
CA ARG A 33 25.95 1.84 -4.30
C ARG A 33 26.93 2.47 -5.30
N PRO A 34 28.24 2.22 -5.17
CA PRO A 34 29.24 2.75 -6.09
C PRO A 34 29.00 2.30 -7.53
N ASN A 35 29.15 3.22 -8.48
CA ASN A 35 29.05 3.02 -9.94
C ASN A 35 27.69 2.53 -10.48
N ASP A 36 26.75 2.12 -9.63
CA ASP A 36 25.43 1.62 -10.05
C ASP A 36 24.27 2.52 -9.59
N GLY A 37 24.41 3.27 -8.48
CA GLY A 37 23.33 4.08 -7.92
C GLY A 37 22.70 5.08 -8.90
N TYR A 38 23.54 5.76 -9.69
CA TYR A 38 23.06 6.65 -10.76
C TYR A 38 22.22 5.92 -11.81
N TRP A 39 22.65 4.73 -12.24
CA TRP A 39 21.91 3.95 -13.24
C TRP A 39 20.59 3.40 -12.69
N MET A 40 20.54 3.13 -11.38
CA MET A 40 19.30 2.77 -10.69
C MET A 40 18.32 3.94 -10.65
N GLU A 41 18.80 5.17 -10.41
CA GLU A 41 17.99 6.39 -10.54
C GLU A 41 17.42 6.53 -11.95
N VAL A 42 18.28 6.44 -12.97
CA VAL A 42 17.87 6.48 -14.39
C VAL A 42 16.76 5.48 -14.67
N TRP A 43 16.94 4.22 -14.24
CA TRP A 43 15.97 3.17 -14.45
C TRP A 43 14.64 3.46 -13.73
N ALA A 44 14.69 3.88 -12.46
CA ALA A 44 13.50 4.16 -11.68
C ALA A 44 12.69 5.34 -12.21
N GLN A 45 13.36 6.41 -12.66
CA GLN A 45 12.70 7.55 -13.28
C GLN A 45 12.00 7.15 -14.58
N LYS A 46 12.67 6.37 -15.43
CA LYS A 46 12.08 5.86 -16.67
C LYS A 46 10.89 4.92 -16.42
N ALA A 47 10.98 4.08 -15.40
CA ALA A 47 9.87 3.20 -15.00
C ALA A 47 8.65 4.04 -14.55
N CYS A 48 8.89 5.10 -13.78
CA CYS A 48 7.84 6.03 -13.36
C CYS A 48 7.26 6.82 -14.54
N ASP A 49 8.10 7.32 -15.46
CA ASP A 49 7.65 8.00 -16.69
C ASP A 49 6.75 7.09 -17.52
N ASN A 50 7.14 5.82 -17.68
CA ASN A 50 6.35 4.84 -18.41
C ASN A 50 5.00 4.57 -17.74
N ALA A 51 4.99 4.42 -16.41
CA ALA A 51 3.77 4.20 -15.64
C ALA A 51 2.81 5.42 -15.68
N GLU A 52 3.32 6.65 -15.77
CA GLU A 52 2.51 7.87 -15.84
C GLU A 52 1.72 8.03 -17.14
N ILE A 53 2.20 7.44 -18.23
CA ILE A 53 1.59 7.55 -19.56
C ILE A 53 0.86 6.29 -20.00
N SER A 54 1.11 5.16 -19.35
CA SER A 54 0.51 3.88 -19.72
C SER A 54 -0.88 3.74 -19.12
N ASP A 55 -1.90 3.59 -19.96
CA ASP A 55 -3.27 3.28 -19.52
C ASP A 55 -3.43 1.76 -19.32
N VAL A 56 -2.97 1.28 -18.17
CA VAL A 56 -3.02 -0.15 -17.81
C VAL A 56 -4.29 -0.43 -17.02
N GLY A 57 -5.22 -1.20 -17.60
CA GLY A 57 -6.48 -1.55 -16.94
C GLY A 57 -6.33 -2.53 -15.76
N LEU A 58 -5.36 -3.45 -15.85
CA LEU A 58 -5.08 -4.47 -14.83
C LEU A 58 -3.59 -4.84 -14.85
N SER A 59 -2.91 -4.67 -13.72
CA SER A 59 -1.53 -5.12 -13.50
C SER A 59 -1.55 -6.45 -12.78
N ILE A 60 -0.69 -7.38 -13.21
CA ILE A 60 -0.65 -8.75 -12.71
C ILE A 60 0.80 -9.17 -12.51
N ILE A 61 1.11 -9.72 -11.35
CA ILE A 61 2.25 -10.61 -11.16
C ILE A 61 1.68 -12.02 -11.25
N GLU A 62 1.95 -12.65 -12.39
CA GLU A 62 1.56 -14.03 -12.63
C GLU A 62 2.61 -14.96 -11.99
N GLY A 63 2.25 -15.57 -10.87
CA GLY A 63 3.11 -16.49 -10.14
C GLY A 63 3.12 -17.93 -10.70
N ILE A 64 3.16 -18.11 -12.03
CA ILE A 64 3.35 -19.47 -12.59
C ILE A 64 4.71 -20.02 -12.12
N TYR A 65 5.76 -19.18 -12.00
CA TYR A 65 7.06 -19.52 -11.43
C TYR A 65 7.66 -18.33 -10.66
N GLY A 66 7.90 -18.48 -9.35
CA GLY A 66 8.83 -17.62 -8.62
C GLY A 66 10.25 -18.13 -8.86
N ARG A 67 11.15 -17.30 -9.40
CA ARG A 67 12.52 -17.72 -9.74
C ARG A 67 13.53 -17.17 -8.73
N ASN A 68 14.25 -18.07 -8.05
CA ASN A 68 15.39 -17.71 -7.22
C ASN A 68 16.65 -17.53 -8.09
N GLY A 69 17.26 -16.33 -8.09
CA GLY A 69 18.41 -15.99 -8.90
C GLY A 69 18.29 -14.67 -9.68
N ASN A 70 18.91 -14.58 -10.85
CA ASN A 70 18.98 -13.36 -11.66
C ASN A 70 17.79 -13.12 -12.60
N ALA A 71 16.66 -13.80 -12.36
CA ALA A 71 15.50 -13.93 -13.25
C ALA A 71 15.75 -14.68 -14.59
N PHE A 72 17.00 -14.99 -14.94
CA PHE A 72 17.38 -15.75 -16.13
C PHE A 72 17.83 -17.17 -15.75
N PHE A 73 19.06 -17.55 -16.05
CA PHE A 73 19.56 -18.91 -15.89
C PHE A 73 20.39 -19.13 -14.62
N ASN A 74 20.92 -18.05 -14.01
CA ASN A 74 21.89 -18.16 -12.93
C ASN A 74 21.22 -17.88 -11.58
N GLY A 75 21.57 -18.68 -10.58
CA GLY A 75 20.98 -18.59 -9.25
C GLY A 75 21.78 -19.33 -8.19
N PRO A 76 21.26 -19.39 -6.96
CA PRO A 76 21.89 -20.08 -5.83
C PRO A 76 21.66 -21.60 -5.85
N GLY A 77 20.95 -22.13 -6.86
CA GLY A 77 20.68 -23.55 -6.99
C GLY A 77 21.91 -24.40 -7.37
N PRO A 78 21.74 -25.73 -7.43
CA PRO A 78 22.80 -26.65 -7.82
C PRO A 78 23.48 -26.25 -9.12
N GLY A 79 24.81 -26.20 -9.13
CA GLY A 79 25.60 -25.79 -10.29
C GLY A 79 25.50 -24.30 -10.64
N GLY A 80 25.01 -23.45 -9.73
CA GLY A 80 24.85 -22.01 -9.96
C GLY A 80 23.63 -21.65 -10.82
N THR A 81 22.64 -22.55 -10.87
CA THR A 81 21.44 -22.40 -11.69
C THR A 81 20.31 -21.71 -10.92
N ALA A 82 19.46 -21.01 -11.65
CA ALA A 82 18.21 -20.49 -11.09
C ALA A 82 17.25 -21.65 -10.78
N GLN A 83 16.47 -21.50 -9.70
CA GLN A 83 15.45 -22.47 -9.30
C GLN A 83 14.07 -21.85 -9.39
N ASP A 84 13.18 -22.54 -10.10
CA ASP A 84 11.78 -22.13 -10.28
C ASP A 84 10.88 -22.81 -9.25
N PHE A 85 10.00 -22.02 -8.63
CA PHE A 85 9.01 -22.45 -7.66
C PHE A 85 7.61 -22.18 -8.19
N MET A 86 6.77 -23.20 -8.30
CA MET A 86 5.37 -23.01 -8.70
C MET A 86 4.59 -22.47 -7.50
N THR A 87 4.18 -21.19 -7.56
CA THR A 87 3.56 -20.53 -6.40
C THR A 87 2.05 -20.71 -6.35
N ASN A 88 1.40 -21.05 -7.46
CA ASN A 88 -0.07 -21.13 -7.60
C ASN A 88 -0.81 -19.86 -7.13
N VAL A 89 -0.11 -18.71 -7.05
CA VAL A 89 -0.66 -17.42 -6.62
C VAL A 89 -0.63 -16.46 -7.80
N ILE A 90 -1.73 -15.76 -8.02
CA ILE A 90 -1.82 -14.63 -8.93
C ILE A 90 -2.06 -13.39 -8.09
N ILE A 91 -1.18 -12.40 -8.20
CA ILE A 91 -1.33 -11.11 -7.55
C ILE A 91 -1.76 -10.14 -8.64
N PHE A 92 -2.84 -9.40 -8.42
CA PHE A 92 -3.30 -8.41 -9.39
C PHE A 92 -3.91 -7.19 -8.73
N GLY A 93 -3.92 -6.07 -9.46
CA GLY A 93 -4.43 -4.80 -8.99
C GLY A 93 -4.41 -3.74 -10.07
N LYS A 94 -5.04 -2.60 -9.81
CA LYS A 94 -5.10 -1.49 -10.78
C LYS A 94 -3.85 -0.62 -10.82
N ASN A 95 -3.05 -0.63 -9.75
CA ASN A 95 -1.83 0.17 -9.65
C ASN A 95 -0.62 -0.79 -9.71
N PRO A 96 0.28 -0.65 -10.71
CA PRO A 96 1.39 -1.57 -10.90
C PRO A 96 2.37 -1.56 -9.74
N PHE A 97 2.67 -0.38 -9.17
CA PHE A 97 3.58 -0.27 -8.04
C PHE A 97 3.03 -0.95 -6.78
N LEU A 98 1.73 -0.84 -6.50
CA LEU A 98 1.14 -1.53 -5.35
C LEU A 98 1.19 -3.06 -5.52
N VAL A 99 0.98 -3.53 -6.74
CA VAL A 99 1.13 -4.97 -7.08
C VAL A 99 2.58 -5.41 -6.87
N ASP A 100 3.55 -4.64 -7.35
CA ASP A 100 4.98 -4.90 -7.16
C ASP A 100 5.39 -4.85 -5.69
N ILE A 101 4.91 -3.89 -4.90
CA ILE A 101 5.20 -3.78 -3.46
C ILE A 101 4.77 -5.06 -2.73
N ILE A 102 3.56 -5.56 -3.01
CA ILE A 102 3.08 -6.81 -2.41
C ILE A 102 3.86 -8.02 -2.95
N GLY A 103 4.19 -8.04 -4.24
CA GLY A 103 5.03 -9.08 -4.82
C GLY A 103 6.41 -9.17 -4.15
N HIS A 104 7.09 -8.03 -3.95
CA HIS A 104 8.37 -7.98 -3.25
C HIS A 104 8.27 -8.45 -1.80
N TRP A 105 7.22 -8.02 -1.09
CA TRP A 105 6.97 -8.48 0.27
C TRP A 105 6.81 -10.00 0.35
N LEU A 106 5.94 -10.56 -0.50
CA LEU A 106 5.70 -12.01 -0.55
C LEU A 106 6.93 -12.77 -1.06
N GLY A 107 7.77 -12.16 -1.88
CA GLY A 107 9.10 -12.68 -2.30
C GLY A 107 10.20 -12.57 -1.24
N GLY A 108 9.85 -12.20 0.01
CA GLY A 108 10.79 -12.21 1.13
C GLY A 108 11.63 -10.94 1.25
N HIS A 109 11.41 -9.94 0.40
CA HIS A 109 12.09 -8.64 0.44
C HIS A 109 11.30 -7.62 1.26
N GLU A 110 11.97 -6.58 1.73
CA GLU A 110 11.38 -5.43 2.41
C GLU A 110 11.27 -4.26 1.42
N PRO A 111 10.05 -3.91 0.94
CA PRO A 111 9.84 -2.90 -0.10
C PRO A 111 10.49 -1.54 0.17
N GLY A 112 10.63 -1.13 1.44
CA GLY A 112 11.22 0.14 1.81
C GLY A 112 12.71 0.27 1.43
N ASN A 113 13.39 -0.82 1.09
CA ASN A 113 14.76 -0.81 0.60
C ASN A 113 14.88 -0.63 -0.92
N PHE A 114 13.78 -0.40 -1.63
CA PHE A 114 13.75 -0.22 -3.08
C PHE A 114 13.45 1.25 -3.41
N GLY A 115 14.45 1.98 -3.90
CA GLY A 115 14.29 3.40 -4.26
C GLY A 115 13.22 3.66 -5.32
N LEU A 116 12.87 2.68 -6.16
CA LEU A 116 11.73 2.78 -7.08
C LEU A 116 10.45 3.19 -6.36
N PHE A 117 10.15 2.59 -5.20
CA PHE A 117 8.89 2.86 -4.49
C PHE A 117 8.91 4.20 -3.75
N HIS A 118 10.08 4.67 -3.34
CA HIS A 118 10.27 6.04 -2.85
C HIS A 118 10.00 7.07 -3.94
N ILE A 119 10.60 6.88 -5.11
CA ILE A 119 10.42 7.76 -6.27
C ILE A 119 8.96 7.72 -6.75
N ALA A 120 8.35 6.54 -6.79
CA ALA A 120 6.93 6.41 -7.12
C ALA A 120 6.03 7.12 -6.10
N LYS A 121 6.37 7.14 -4.80
CA LYS A 121 5.64 7.94 -3.80
C LYS A 121 5.88 9.43 -4.02
N GLU A 122 7.13 9.86 -4.18
CA GLU A 122 7.50 11.27 -4.42
C GLU A 122 6.78 11.87 -5.61
N ARG A 123 6.72 11.13 -6.73
CA ARG A 123 6.07 11.58 -7.96
C ARG A 123 4.54 11.58 -7.87
N GLY A 124 3.98 11.04 -6.78
CA GLY A 124 2.56 10.75 -6.72
C GLY A 124 2.20 9.77 -7.82
N LEU A 125 2.75 8.56 -7.76
CA LEU A 125 2.29 7.36 -8.49
C LEU A 125 1.69 6.33 -7.52
N VAL A 126 2.13 6.38 -6.26
CA VAL A 126 1.49 5.71 -5.12
C VAL A 126 1.38 6.67 -3.95
N ARG A 127 0.44 6.41 -3.03
CA ARG A 127 0.28 7.20 -1.79
C ARG A 127 1.06 6.64 -0.62
N THR A 128 1.43 5.37 -0.72
CA THR A 128 2.19 4.63 0.27
C THR A 128 2.98 3.56 -0.45
N PHE A 129 4.16 3.29 0.07
CA PHE A 129 4.93 2.08 -0.24
C PHE A 129 5.06 1.17 0.98
N ASN A 130 4.36 1.49 2.09
CA ASN A 130 4.23 0.60 3.22
C ASN A 130 3.31 -0.56 2.82
N PRO A 131 3.80 -1.80 2.73
CA PRO A 131 2.99 -2.93 2.29
C PRO A 131 1.82 -3.19 3.25
N SER A 132 1.97 -2.91 4.55
CA SER A 132 0.90 -3.09 5.54
C SER A 132 -0.26 -2.09 5.38
N ALA A 133 -0.04 -0.99 4.66
CA ALA A 133 -1.06 0.01 4.35
C ALA A 133 -1.86 -0.32 3.08
N ILE A 134 -1.46 -1.38 2.35
CA ILE A 134 -2.11 -1.80 1.11
C ILE A 134 -3.18 -2.84 1.47
N PRO A 135 -4.47 -2.61 1.15
CA PRO A 135 -5.51 -3.59 1.41
C PRO A 135 -5.36 -4.78 0.47
N ILE A 136 -5.34 -5.99 1.03
CA ILE A 136 -5.20 -7.23 0.27
C ILE A 136 -6.45 -8.07 0.44
N TYR A 137 -6.92 -8.65 -0.65
CA TYR A 137 -8.07 -9.53 -0.66
C TYR A 137 -7.63 -10.89 -1.20
N ILE A 138 -7.79 -11.94 -0.40
CA ILE A 138 -7.72 -13.31 -0.93
C ILE A 138 -9.04 -13.58 -1.65
N TRP A 139 -8.94 -14.07 -2.88
CA TRP A 139 -10.11 -14.45 -3.67
C TRP A 139 -10.29 -15.97 -3.62
N GLU A 140 -11.28 -16.42 -2.85
CA GLU A 140 -11.62 -17.84 -2.72
C GLU A 140 -13.09 -18.04 -3.10
N ASN A 141 -13.38 -19.05 -3.92
CA ASN A 141 -14.73 -19.42 -4.32
C ASN A 141 -15.56 -18.23 -4.86
N GLY A 142 -14.93 -17.38 -5.67
CA GLY A 142 -15.60 -16.22 -6.27
C GLY A 142 -15.81 -15.03 -5.33
N THR A 143 -15.39 -15.10 -4.07
CA THR A 143 -15.58 -14.01 -3.09
C THR A 143 -14.23 -13.44 -2.60
N PRO A 144 -14.01 -12.12 -2.68
CA PRO A 144 -12.84 -11.49 -2.09
C PRO A 144 -13.02 -11.31 -0.59
N LYS A 145 -12.04 -11.75 0.20
CA LYS A 145 -11.98 -11.56 1.66
C LYS A 145 -10.78 -10.70 2.01
N LEU A 146 -11.01 -9.59 2.73
CA LEU A 146 -9.93 -8.75 3.24
C LEU A 146 -9.05 -9.58 4.18
N THR A 147 -7.75 -9.64 3.87
CA THR A 147 -6.78 -10.50 4.54
C THR A 147 -5.62 -9.66 5.07
N PRO A 148 -5.25 -9.80 6.36
CA PRO A 148 -4.06 -9.18 6.91
C PRO A 148 -2.80 -9.62 6.14
N LEU A 149 -1.95 -8.68 5.73
CA LEU A 149 -0.72 -8.98 5.00
C LEU A 149 0.17 -10.01 5.73
N ASN A 150 0.27 -9.88 7.06
CA ASN A 150 1.10 -10.74 7.90
C ASN A 150 0.57 -12.18 8.05
N SER A 151 -0.65 -12.48 7.59
CA SER A 151 -1.15 -13.86 7.55
C SER A 151 -0.77 -14.60 6.26
N LEU A 152 -0.16 -13.90 5.28
CA LEU A 152 0.30 -14.50 4.04
C LEU A 152 1.71 -15.06 4.21
N GLU A 153 1.95 -16.23 3.62
CA GLU A 153 3.28 -16.84 3.58
C GLU A 153 4.24 -16.00 2.73
N ARG A 154 5.46 -15.81 3.22
CA ARG A 154 6.56 -15.19 2.49
C ARG A 154 7.51 -16.27 2.00
N PHE A 155 7.99 -16.13 0.78
CA PHE A 155 8.94 -17.03 0.13
C PHE A 155 10.29 -16.34 0.02
N SER A 156 11.39 -17.05 0.28
CA SER A 156 12.74 -16.49 0.14
C SER A 156 13.22 -16.59 -1.30
N LEU A 157 12.87 -15.60 -2.13
CA LEU A 157 13.36 -15.51 -3.51
C LEU A 157 14.62 -14.63 -3.54
N GLU A 158 15.79 -15.25 -3.50
CA GLU A 158 17.06 -14.51 -3.47
C GLU A 158 17.38 -13.90 -4.83
N THR A 159 18.06 -12.76 -4.80
CA THR A 159 18.37 -11.96 -5.98
C THR A 159 19.83 -11.50 -5.95
N PRO A 160 20.49 -11.30 -7.10
CA PRO A 160 21.80 -10.67 -7.15
C PRO A 160 21.76 -9.14 -7.22
N TYR A 161 20.56 -8.56 -7.32
CA TYR A 161 20.38 -7.13 -7.48
C TYR A 161 20.44 -6.40 -6.13
N LEU A 162 20.88 -5.13 -6.15
CA LEU A 162 20.98 -4.27 -4.96
C LEU A 162 21.94 -4.76 -3.84
N ARG A 163 22.77 -5.77 -4.08
CA ARG A 163 23.76 -6.30 -3.10
C ARG A 163 24.63 -5.20 -2.46
N ARG A 164 24.76 -5.22 -1.13
CA ARG A 164 25.65 -4.42 -0.27
C ARG A 164 26.92 -5.19 0.02
N ASN A 165 27.78 -5.28 -0.99
CA ASN A 165 29.14 -5.83 -0.89
C ASN A 165 30.20 -4.72 -1.07
N TYR A 166 29.86 -3.51 -0.66
CA TYR A 166 30.65 -2.30 -0.79
C TYR A 166 30.69 -1.56 0.56
N GLY A 167 31.61 -0.61 0.72
CA GLY A 167 31.68 0.21 1.94
C GLY A 167 31.90 -0.60 3.23
N GLY A 168 32.63 -1.71 3.15
CA GLY A 168 32.88 -2.61 4.29
C GLY A 168 31.72 -3.58 4.62
N GLN A 169 30.63 -3.52 3.87
CA GLN A 169 29.49 -4.43 4.01
C GLN A 169 29.73 -5.70 3.18
N ASN A 170 29.16 -6.82 3.63
CA ASN A 170 29.38 -8.13 3.01
C ASN A 170 28.07 -8.92 2.91
N GLU A 171 27.34 -8.70 1.82
CA GLU A 171 26.20 -9.55 1.43
C GLU A 171 26.63 -10.65 0.45
N PRO A 172 26.07 -11.88 0.56
CA PRO A 172 26.23 -12.93 -0.43
C PRO A 172 25.80 -12.50 -1.83
N GLN A 173 26.27 -13.18 -2.87
CA GLN A 173 25.89 -12.86 -4.26
C GLN A 173 24.39 -12.94 -4.50
N TYR A 174 23.71 -13.94 -3.95
CA TYR A 174 22.27 -14.03 -3.96
C TYR A 174 21.81 -13.79 -2.53
N HIS A 175 20.99 -12.77 -2.33
CA HIS A 175 20.54 -12.33 -1.01
C HIS A 175 19.09 -11.86 -1.07
N LEU A 176 18.49 -11.64 0.10
CA LEU A 176 17.23 -10.93 0.21
C LEU A 176 17.51 -9.47 0.55
N VAL A 177 16.82 -8.55 -0.13
CA VAL A 177 16.80 -7.12 0.26
C VAL A 177 15.80 -6.94 1.41
N ASN A 178 16.10 -7.47 2.59
CA ASN A 178 15.12 -7.66 3.68
C ASN A 178 15.47 -6.94 4.99
N GLU A 179 16.37 -5.95 4.95
CA GLU A 179 16.68 -5.14 6.12
C GLU A 179 15.40 -4.47 6.65
N PRO A 180 15.14 -4.48 7.97
CA PRO A 180 13.97 -3.81 8.51
C PRO A 180 13.91 -2.34 8.07
N TYR A 181 12.77 -1.92 7.54
CA TYR A 181 12.54 -0.55 7.10
C TYR A 181 11.46 0.12 7.96
N ASN A 182 11.71 1.35 8.40
CA ASN A 182 10.73 2.14 9.15
C ASN A 182 9.89 2.98 8.18
N TYR A 183 8.69 2.52 7.90
CA TYR A 183 7.71 3.22 7.05
C TYR A 183 7.03 4.43 7.73
N GLY A 184 7.33 4.69 9.01
CA GLY A 184 6.51 5.55 9.84
C GLY A 184 5.18 4.89 10.22
N PRO A 185 4.21 5.65 10.76
CA PRO A 185 2.93 5.10 11.17
C PRO A 185 2.18 4.47 9.97
N ALA A 186 1.66 3.26 10.16
CA ALA A 186 1.01 2.47 9.10
C ALA A 186 -0.20 3.15 8.43
N ASN A 187 -0.81 4.15 9.08
CA ASN A 187 -1.95 4.90 8.56
C ASN A 187 -1.55 6.12 7.70
N ALA A 188 -0.26 6.39 7.52
CA ALA A 188 0.24 7.53 6.74
C ALA A 188 0.19 7.24 5.23
N VAL A 189 -1.01 7.35 4.66
CA VAL A 189 -1.22 7.40 3.20
C VAL A 189 -1.29 8.88 2.82
N GLU A 190 -0.24 9.41 2.20
CA GLU A 190 -0.18 10.84 1.87
C GLU A 190 -1.17 11.19 0.75
N SER A 191 -1.90 12.30 0.93
CA SER A 191 -2.94 12.74 -0.02
C SER A 191 -2.31 13.24 -1.33
N TYR A 192 -2.79 12.75 -2.46
CA TYR A 192 -2.40 13.29 -3.77
C TYR A 192 -2.86 14.73 -3.94
N GLY A 193 -1.93 15.58 -4.38
CA GLY A 193 -2.21 16.93 -4.85
C GLY A 193 -1.49 17.19 -6.17
N LYS A 194 -2.09 16.77 -7.30
CA LYS A 194 -2.12 17.57 -8.53
C LYS A 194 -3.19 17.07 -9.49
N THR A 195 -4.00 18.03 -9.91
CA THR A 195 -5.20 17.89 -10.74
C THR A 195 -4.87 17.34 -12.12
N ARG A 196 -5.50 16.22 -12.50
CA ARG A 196 -5.88 15.93 -13.89
C ARG A 196 -7.39 15.76 -13.93
N THR A 197 -8.06 16.77 -14.46
CA THR A 197 -9.45 16.69 -14.86
C THR A 197 -9.56 15.74 -16.05
N ASN A 198 -10.33 14.65 -15.91
CA ASN A 198 -11.41 14.38 -16.84
C ASN A 198 -12.37 13.31 -16.29
N THR A 199 -13.64 13.61 -16.54
CA THR A 199 -14.88 12.96 -16.18
C THR A 199 -15.03 11.54 -16.72
N SER A 200 -15.47 10.61 -15.87
CA SER A 200 -16.62 9.74 -16.14
C SER A 200 -17.05 9.02 -14.86
N LYS A 201 -18.36 9.12 -14.56
CA LYS A 201 -19.08 8.39 -13.52
C LYS A 201 -18.86 6.87 -13.65
N ASP A 202 -18.38 6.28 -12.56
CA ASP A 202 -18.77 4.95 -12.06
C ASP A 202 -18.09 4.75 -10.69
N GLU A 203 -18.64 5.38 -9.65
CA GLU A 203 -18.17 5.15 -8.28
C GLU A 203 -18.70 3.82 -7.75
N LYS A 204 -17.93 2.76 -8.00
CA LYS A 204 -17.83 1.58 -7.14
C LYS A 204 -17.00 1.93 -5.89
N PRO A 205 -17.19 1.22 -4.77
CA PRO A 205 -17.34 1.82 -3.44
C PRO A 205 -16.05 2.49 -2.95
N SER A 206 -16.16 3.76 -2.59
CA SER A 206 -15.25 4.42 -1.65
C SER A 206 -15.37 3.72 -0.30
N VAL A 207 -14.44 2.83 0.00
CA VAL A 207 -14.42 2.10 1.28
C VAL A 207 -14.10 3.10 2.40
N ASN A 208 -15.10 3.42 3.22
CA ASN A 208 -14.88 4.18 4.45
C ASN A 208 -14.39 3.21 5.52
N ILE A 209 -13.19 3.45 6.05
CA ILE A 209 -12.63 2.61 7.11
C ILE A 209 -13.33 2.99 8.41
N ILE A 210 -13.96 2.00 9.04
CA ILE A 210 -14.63 2.13 10.33
C ILE A 210 -14.05 1.08 11.26
N GLY A 211 -13.49 1.55 12.37
CA GLY A 211 -13.01 0.71 13.45
C GLY A 211 -14.13 0.20 14.35
N GLN A 212 -13.78 -0.74 15.21
CA GLN A 212 -14.60 -1.04 16.39
C GLN A 212 -14.67 0.22 17.27
N ASN A 213 -15.82 0.51 17.88
CA ASN A 213 -15.90 1.61 18.86
C ASN A 213 -14.88 1.39 19.99
N PHE A 214 -14.28 2.44 20.51
CA PHE A 214 -13.30 2.34 21.59
C PHE A 214 -13.61 3.32 22.74
N PRO A 215 -13.59 2.83 24.00
CA PRO A 215 -13.44 1.42 24.39
C PRO A 215 -14.64 0.56 23.98
N ASN A 216 -14.47 -0.77 23.89
CA ASN A 216 -15.57 -1.75 23.81
C ASN A 216 -15.14 -3.07 24.49
N PRO A 217 -15.78 -3.52 25.59
CA PRO A 217 -16.90 -2.87 26.27
C PRO A 217 -16.56 -1.48 26.81
N PHE A 218 -17.57 -0.62 26.95
CA PHE A 218 -17.40 0.75 27.45
C PHE A 218 -18.25 1.02 28.67
N ASN A 219 -17.79 1.96 29.51
CA ASN A 219 -18.51 2.46 30.67
C ASN A 219 -18.92 3.92 30.43
N GLY A 220 -20.22 4.15 30.21
CA GLY A 220 -20.81 5.49 30.09
C GLY A 220 -20.55 6.20 28.76
N SER A 221 -19.36 6.08 28.16
CA SER A 221 -19.06 6.70 26.85
C SER A 221 -18.13 5.86 25.98
N THR A 222 -18.30 5.95 24.67
CA THR A 222 -17.41 5.33 23.68
C THR A 222 -17.22 6.24 22.47
N ASN A 223 -16.15 6.05 21.72
CA ASN A 223 -15.88 6.78 20.50
C ASN A 223 -16.03 5.87 19.28
N ILE A 224 -16.61 6.41 18.22
CA ILE A 224 -16.72 5.77 16.91
C ILE A 224 -15.87 6.60 15.96
N GLU A 225 -14.79 5.99 15.46
CA GLU A 225 -13.91 6.62 14.48
C GLU A 225 -14.28 6.14 13.08
N TYR A 226 -14.37 7.09 12.15
CA TYR A 226 -14.60 6.82 10.73
C TYR A 226 -13.73 7.73 9.87
N THR A 227 -13.21 7.19 8.77
CA THR A 227 -12.41 7.96 7.80
C THR A 227 -13.15 8.09 6.48
N LEU A 228 -13.34 9.35 6.06
CA LEU A 228 -13.94 9.70 4.77
C LEU A 228 -12.86 9.91 3.72
N LEU A 229 -12.95 9.17 2.62
CA LEU A 229 -12.02 9.31 1.49
C LEU A 229 -12.32 10.55 0.64
N ASN A 230 -13.57 10.99 0.61
CA ASN A 230 -14.07 12.16 -0.08
C ASN A 230 -15.03 12.94 0.83
N ASP A 231 -15.26 14.21 0.52
CA ASP A 231 -16.34 14.98 1.16
C ASP A 231 -17.67 14.26 0.90
N ALA A 232 -18.44 13.99 1.96
CA ALA A 232 -19.64 13.18 1.84
C ALA A 232 -20.70 13.54 2.88
N TYR A 233 -21.97 13.27 2.57
CA TYR A 233 -23.05 13.32 3.55
C TYR A 233 -23.01 12.03 4.40
N VAL A 234 -22.86 12.19 5.72
CA VAL A 234 -22.70 11.09 6.67
C VAL A 234 -23.85 11.09 7.68
N THR A 235 -24.34 9.90 8.01
CA THR A 235 -25.17 9.69 9.20
C THR A 235 -24.57 8.64 10.12
N VAL A 236 -24.49 8.94 11.42
CA VAL A 236 -24.15 7.97 12.47
C VAL A 236 -25.31 7.89 13.44
N GLU A 237 -26.00 6.76 13.43
CA GLU A 237 -27.20 6.50 14.22
C GLU A 237 -26.91 5.40 15.25
N ILE A 238 -27.58 5.44 16.41
CA ILE A 238 -27.45 4.41 17.45
C ILE A 238 -28.78 3.70 17.63
N TYR A 239 -28.72 2.38 17.77
CA TYR A 239 -29.85 1.47 17.89
C TYR A 239 -29.74 0.62 19.17
N ASN A 240 -30.88 0.35 19.80
CA ASN A 240 -30.98 -0.61 20.91
C ASN A 240 -31.05 -2.07 20.39
N SER A 241 -31.09 -3.04 21.30
CA SER A 241 -31.20 -4.48 20.95
C SER A 241 -32.51 -4.86 20.26
N SER A 242 -33.57 -4.05 20.40
CA SER A 242 -34.86 -4.24 19.75
C SER A 242 -34.93 -3.66 18.33
N GLY A 243 -33.88 -2.96 17.89
CA GLY A 243 -33.83 -2.30 16.58
C GLY A 243 -34.42 -0.90 16.54
N ASP A 244 -34.74 -0.30 17.69
CA ASP A 244 -35.19 1.09 17.76
C ASP A 244 -33.98 2.03 17.67
N ARG A 245 -34.07 3.07 16.84
CA ARG A 245 -33.07 4.14 16.80
C ARG A 245 -33.24 5.04 18.03
N ILE A 246 -32.21 5.10 18.87
CA ILE A 246 -32.24 5.81 20.15
C ILE A 246 -31.47 7.12 20.17
N ASP A 247 -30.49 7.30 19.26
CA ASP A 247 -29.71 8.54 19.12
C ASP A 247 -29.25 8.73 17.65
N VAL A 248 -28.96 9.98 17.27
CA VAL A 248 -28.28 10.34 16.01
C VAL A 248 -27.10 11.24 16.39
N LEU A 249 -25.89 10.76 16.15
CA LEU A 249 -24.65 11.43 16.54
C LEU A 249 -24.13 12.38 15.46
N VAL A 250 -24.35 12.01 14.19
CA VAL A 250 -23.97 12.81 13.02
C VAL A 250 -25.09 12.70 11.99
N SER A 251 -25.44 13.81 11.35
CA SER A 251 -26.27 13.85 10.14
C SER A 251 -25.94 15.12 9.36
N GLY A 252 -25.06 15.01 8.36
CA GLY A 252 -24.64 16.16 7.59
C GLY A 252 -23.43 15.93 6.69
N TRP A 253 -23.08 16.94 5.91
CA TRP A 253 -21.86 16.96 5.10
C TRP A 253 -20.62 17.04 5.97
N GLN A 254 -19.68 16.14 5.72
CA GLN A 254 -18.39 16.06 6.39
C GLN A 254 -17.28 16.11 5.33
N LYS A 255 -16.19 16.80 5.64
CA LYS A 255 -15.01 16.86 4.76
C LYS A 255 -14.24 15.54 4.77
N ARG A 256 -13.48 15.25 3.73
CA ARG A 256 -12.51 14.15 3.70
C ARG A 256 -11.60 14.21 4.94
N GLY A 257 -11.21 13.05 5.46
CA GLY A 257 -10.38 12.91 6.65
C GLY A 257 -10.98 12.02 7.73
N THR A 258 -10.25 11.86 8.83
CA THR A 258 -10.67 11.07 9.98
C THR A 258 -11.53 11.90 10.91
N HIS A 259 -12.67 11.34 11.30
CA HIS A 259 -13.62 11.93 12.22
C HIS A 259 -13.81 11.01 13.41
N LEU A 260 -13.92 11.61 14.58
CA LEU A 260 -14.20 10.91 15.82
C LEU A 260 -15.52 11.44 16.38
N VAL A 261 -16.50 10.56 16.58
CA VAL A 261 -17.75 10.91 17.23
C VAL A 261 -17.91 10.16 18.54
N SER A 262 -18.17 10.90 19.61
CA SER A 262 -18.39 10.33 20.94
C SER A 262 -19.88 10.07 21.17
N TRP A 263 -20.19 8.88 21.68
CA TRP A 263 -21.52 8.57 22.20
C TRP A 263 -21.49 8.56 23.72
N ASN A 264 -22.34 9.39 24.34
CA ASN A 264 -22.58 9.38 25.78
C ASN A 264 -23.83 8.54 26.09
N ALA A 265 -23.62 7.39 26.69
CA ALA A 265 -24.65 6.45 27.11
C ALA A 265 -24.79 6.37 28.64
N SER A 266 -24.36 7.39 29.39
CA SER A 266 -24.41 7.43 30.86
C SER A 266 -25.83 7.35 31.44
N MET A 267 -26.87 7.57 30.63
CA MET A 267 -28.27 7.37 31.02
C MET A 267 -28.92 6.13 30.37
N ARG A 268 -28.17 5.30 29.65
CA ARG A 268 -28.68 4.09 28.98
C ARG A 268 -28.34 2.83 29.79
N PRO A 269 -29.24 1.84 29.88
CA PRO A 269 -28.98 0.61 30.64
C PRO A 269 -27.81 -0.19 30.05
N SER A 270 -27.08 -0.94 30.88
CA SER A 270 -26.07 -1.91 30.42
C SER A 270 -26.69 -2.90 29.43
N GLY A 271 -25.97 -3.26 28.38
CA GLY A 271 -26.51 -4.10 27.32
C GLY A 271 -25.80 -3.93 25.98
N ILE A 272 -26.39 -4.55 24.96
CA ILE A 272 -25.91 -4.51 23.59
C ILE A 272 -26.59 -3.37 22.84
N TYR A 273 -25.78 -2.60 22.13
CA TYR A 273 -26.21 -1.53 21.23
C TYR A 273 -25.55 -1.70 19.87
N PHE A 274 -26.07 -1.02 18.88
CA PHE A 274 -25.50 -0.99 17.54
C PHE A 274 -25.34 0.44 17.08
N TYR A 275 -24.22 0.77 16.47
CA TYR A 275 -24.16 1.97 15.63
C TYR A 275 -24.39 1.57 14.17
N LEU A 276 -25.02 2.46 13.43
CA LEU A 276 -25.24 2.38 12.01
C LEU A 276 -24.62 3.61 11.36
N PHE A 277 -23.56 3.38 10.59
CA PHE A 277 -22.92 4.41 9.78
C PHE A 277 -23.41 4.30 8.34
N LYS A 278 -23.83 5.43 7.75
CA LYS A 278 -24.18 5.51 6.33
C LYS A 278 -23.50 6.70 5.67
N THR A 279 -23.11 6.50 4.42
CA THR A 279 -22.67 7.52 3.48
C THR A 279 -22.93 7.03 2.06
N SER A 280 -22.58 7.83 1.04
CA SER A 280 -22.81 7.48 -0.36
C SER A 280 -22.23 6.10 -0.70
N GLY A 281 -23.11 5.15 -1.04
CA GLY A 281 -22.75 3.79 -1.46
C GLY A 281 -22.13 2.89 -0.38
N PHE A 282 -22.13 3.30 0.90
CA PHE A 282 -21.54 2.51 1.99
C PHE A 282 -22.37 2.57 3.28
N GLU A 283 -22.64 1.39 3.84
CA GLU A 283 -23.28 1.22 5.13
C GLU A 283 -22.48 0.24 5.99
N LYS A 284 -22.36 0.54 7.29
CA LYS A 284 -21.70 -0.34 8.26
C LYS A 284 -22.45 -0.35 9.59
N ILE A 285 -22.65 -1.56 10.11
CA ILE A 285 -23.16 -1.78 11.46
C ILE A 285 -22.01 -2.25 12.35
N GLY A 286 -21.91 -1.70 13.56
CA GLY A 286 -20.99 -2.18 14.58
C GLY A 286 -21.69 -2.41 15.92
N LYS A 287 -21.39 -3.56 16.53
CA LYS A 287 -21.92 -3.95 17.85
C LYS A 287 -21.12 -3.27 18.95
N MET A 288 -21.81 -2.64 19.89
CA MET A 288 -21.23 -2.01 21.08
C MET A 288 -21.77 -2.69 22.34
N VAL A 289 -20.92 -2.86 23.35
CA VAL A 289 -21.27 -3.46 24.64
C VAL A 289 -21.09 -2.41 25.74
N LEU A 290 -22.20 -1.93 26.29
CA LEU A 290 -22.19 -1.07 27.47
C LEU A 290 -22.15 -1.96 28.72
N SER A 291 -21.05 -1.87 29.48
CA SER A 291 -20.90 -2.55 30.76
C SER A 291 -20.52 -1.52 31.81
N ARG A 292 -21.31 -1.46 32.88
CA ARG A 292 -21.06 -0.62 34.05
C ARG A 292 -20.58 -1.49 35.21
#